data_AF-A0A820C058-F1
#
_entry.id   AF-A0A820C058-F1
#
_cell.length_a   1.000
_cell.length_b   1.000
_cell.length_c   1.000
_cell.angle_alpha   90.00
_cell.angle_beta   90.00
_cell.angle_gamma   90.00
#
_symmetry.space_group_name_H-M   'P 1'
#
loop_
_entity.id
_entity.type
_entity.pdbx_description
1 polymer ?
#
loop_
_entity_poly.entity_id
_entity_poly.type
_entity_poly.pdbx_seq_one_letter_code
_entity_poly.pdbx_strand_id
1 'polypeptide(L)'
;MSIPYIENVYFQSISSNSDVTVRFNNSCQECLCESFFGNISNNDYVALNCFTNNTCQFFQYFPTSYKLSVSNGTRLYFLQQQFPNASKCCISNITELMDRLKSVTPTTINLTFKPAAFGYDSSIPSEAAVIGYDPGNLYWFNPLTTAFIRNTSMDTTLTLALYENQTFTAMNGISVINIRDKQTNNYINNVSYPSLGSVRKIIFINDGQTMIVSTQNNLSLTVFDINSPMNYTYREQIPIPLLNAHGIAKVNDTFLYVSSWSDQSIASCKYENSMWNQTIFVNYTITTAGSHIAVDDCERVWFINTQFGLRIYDSSGTEISNWDMHLSATYTIYDILLLPNYVLLITYVESMKIVQYDPQMTCS
;
A
#
# COMPACT_ATOMS: atom_id res chain seq x y z
N MET A 1 16.60 22.59 -26.31
CA MET A 1 16.20 21.73 -25.17
C MET A 1 15.54 20.50 -25.78
N SER A 2 16.09 19.30 -25.60
CA SER A 2 15.51 18.06 -26.14
C SER A 2 14.56 17.45 -25.12
N ILE A 3 13.29 17.23 -25.49
CA ILE A 3 12.32 16.55 -24.63
C ILE A 3 12.67 15.07 -24.62
N PRO A 4 12.83 14.42 -23.44
CA PRO A 4 13.11 13.00 -23.36
C PRO A 4 11.91 12.21 -23.91
N TYR A 5 12.21 11.22 -24.76
CA TYR A 5 11.22 10.33 -25.33
C TYR A 5 11.75 8.92 -25.51
N ILE A 6 10.84 7.95 -25.60
CA ILE A 6 11.14 6.56 -25.91
C ILE A 6 10.58 6.23 -27.29
N GLU A 7 11.40 5.61 -28.14
CA GLU A 7 10.98 5.15 -29.46
C GLU A 7 10.27 3.81 -29.40
N ASN A 8 9.28 3.65 -30.27
CA ASN A 8 8.47 2.45 -30.45
C ASN A 8 7.71 2.01 -29.19
N VAL A 9 7.46 2.93 -28.26
CA VAL A 9 6.73 2.67 -27.01
C VAL A 9 5.60 3.69 -26.85
N TYR A 10 4.49 3.24 -26.28
CA TYR A 10 3.37 4.10 -25.89
C TYR A 10 2.76 3.64 -24.56
N PHE A 11 2.13 4.57 -23.84
CA PHE A 11 1.30 4.25 -22.69
C PHE A 11 -0.02 3.64 -23.13
N GLN A 12 -0.29 2.42 -22.68
CA GLN A 12 -1.59 1.81 -22.73
C GLN A 12 -2.26 1.96 -21.36
N SER A 13 -3.30 2.78 -21.27
CA SER A 13 -4.13 2.83 -20.06
C SER A 13 -4.85 1.50 -19.87
N ILE A 14 -4.72 0.90 -18.69
CA ILE A 14 -5.41 -0.35 -18.33
C ILE A 14 -6.75 -0.03 -17.65
N SER A 15 -6.83 1.10 -16.94
CA SER A 15 -8.07 1.59 -16.35
C SER A 15 -8.82 2.54 -17.29
N SER A 16 -10.14 2.54 -17.20
CA SER A 16 -11.05 3.38 -17.99
C SER A 16 -11.16 4.83 -17.47
N ASN A 17 -10.29 5.28 -16.56
CA ASN A 17 -10.32 6.65 -16.08
C ASN A 17 -9.99 7.64 -17.21
N SER A 18 -10.82 8.66 -17.31
CA SER A 18 -11.10 9.47 -18.50
C SER A 18 -10.14 10.66 -18.72
N ASP A 19 -8.97 10.67 -18.08
CA ASP A 19 -8.03 11.80 -18.11
C ASP A 19 -7.07 11.79 -19.32
N VAL A 20 -7.43 11.03 -20.37
CA VAL A 20 -6.70 10.96 -21.62
C VAL A 20 -7.40 11.80 -22.67
N THR A 21 -6.76 12.87 -23.11
CA THR A 21 -7.26 13.67 -24.23
C THR A 21 -6.71 13.11 -25.54
N VAL A 22 -7.59 12.69 -26.44
CA VAL A 22 -7.19 12.18 -27.76
C VAL A 22 -7.32 13.27 -28.82
N ARG A 23 -6.30 13.41 -29.67
CA ARG A 23 -6.32 14.25 -30.87
C ARG A 23 -6.14 13.37 -32.11
N PHE A 24 -6.91 13.66 -33.14
CA PHE A 24 -6.86 12.98 -34.42
C PHE A 24 -6.46 13.97 -35.51
N ASN A 25 -5.75 13.49 -36.53
CA ASN A 25 -5.23 14.26 -37.65
C ASN A 25 -4.21 15.35 -37.25
N ASN A 26 -3.48 15.13 -36.17
CA ASN A 26 -2.37 15.99 -35.76
C ASN A 26 -1.07 15.19 -35.84
N SER A 27 -0.07 15.77 -36.49
CA SER A 27 1.30 15.23 -36.46
C SER A 27 1.86 15.31 -35.04
N CYS A 28 2.86 14.47 -34.75
CA CYS A 28 3.50 14.49 -33.44
C CYS A 28 4.12 15.85 -33.09
N GLN A 29 4.64 16.57 -34.10
CA GLN A 29 5.19 17.92 -33.91
C GLN A 29 4.09 18.93 -33.53
N GLU A 30 2.92 18.85 -34.14
CA GLU A 30 1.78 19.71 -33.79
C GLU A 30 1.28 19.42 -32.37
N CYS A 31 1.20 18.15 -31.98
CA CYS A 31 0.81 17.76 -30.63
C CYS A 31 1.82 18.22 -29.56
N LEU A 32 3.11 18.13 -29.86
CA LEU A 32 4.15 18.69 -29.01
C LEU A 32 3.99 20.20 -28.89
N CYS A 33 3.80 20.93 -29.99
CA CYS A 33 3.55 22.37 -29.94
C CYS A 33 2.30 22.73 -29.12
N GLU A 34 1.21 21.97 -29.26
CA GLU A 34 -0.01 22.14 -28.47
C GLU A 34 0.25 21.97 -26.96
N SER A 35 1.10 21.01 -26.57
CA SER A 35 1.43 20.79 -25.16
C SER A 35 2.21 21.93 -24.48
N PHE A 36 2.89 22.80 -25.24
CA PHE A 36 3.67 23.92 -24.69
C PHE A 36 3.00 25.28 -24.91
N PHE A 37 2.31 25.46 -26.03
CA PHE A 37 1.83 26.77 -26.49
C PHE A 37 0.30 26.80 -26.68
N GLY A 38 -0.40 25.73 -26.33
CA GLY A 38 -1.85 25.68 -26.35
C GLY A 38 -2.46 26.75 -25.44
N ASN A 39 -3.47 27.45 -25.94
CA ASN A 39 -4.21 28.50 -25.24
C ASN A 39 -5.18 27.93 -24.16
N ILE A 40 -4.87 26.76 -23.61
CA ILE A 40 -5.65 26.09 -22.57
C ILE A 40 -4.97 26.41 -21.25
N SER A 41 -5.70 27.06 -20.37
CA SER A 41 -5.24 27.69 -19.13
C SER A 41 -4.70 26.74 -18.04
N ASN A 42 -4.26 25.51 -18.37
CA ASN A 42 -3.65 24.51 -17.48
C ASN A 42 -2.81 23.54 -18.34
N ASN A 43 -1.53 23.83 -18.58
CA ASN A 43 -0.59 22.92 -19.26
C ASN A 43 -0.12 21.80 -18.31
N ASP A 44 -1.07 20.98 -17.84
CA ASP A 44 -0.82 19.94 -16.83
C ASP A 44 -0.46 18.59 -17.45
N TYR A 45 -0.23 18.49 -18.76
CA TYR A 45 0.09 17.21 -19.38
C TYR A 45 1.47 16.70 -18.98
N VAL A 46 1.51 15.52 -18.37
CA VAL A 46 2.75 14.86 -17.93
C VAL A 46 3.36 13.98 -19.02
N ALA A 47 2.53 13.43 -19.93
CA ALA A 47 2.98 12.55 -20.99
C ALA A 47 2.17 12.70 -22.29
N LEU A 48 2.79 12.27 -23.41
CA LEU A 48 2.20 12.30 -24.74
C LEU A 48 2.58 11.04 -25.52
N ASN A 49 1.59 10.25 -25.94
CA ASN A 49 1.78 9.26 -27.00
C ASN A 49 1.60 9.94 -28.36
N CYS A 50 2.57 9.76 -29.24
CA CYS A 50 2.47 10.07 -30.65
C CYS A 50 2.41 8.77 -31.47
N PHE A 51 1.37 8.61 -32.28
CA PHE A 51 1.21 7.48 -33.18
C PHE A 51 1.50 7.87 -34.63
N THR A 52 1.90 6.90 -35.45
CA THR A 52 2.21 7.10 -36.89
C THR A 52 1.00 7.48 -37.74
N ASN A 53 -0.21 7.24 -37.25
CA ASN A 53 -1.47 7.53 -37.93
C ASN A 53 -2.00 8.95 -37.62
N ASN A 54 -1.12 9.89 -37.25
CA ASN A 54 -1.47 11.27 -36.86
C ASN A 54 -2.50 11.31 -35.70
N THR A 55 -2.38 10.37 -34.77
CA THR A 55 -3.14 10.38 -33.52
C THR A 55 -2.19 10.69 -32.37
N CYS A 56 -2.68 11.47 -31.42
CA CYS A 56 -1.97 11.79 -30.19
C CYS A 56 -2.85 11.53 -28.97
N GLN A 57 -2.25 11.07 -27.88
CA GLN A 57 -2.94 10.92 -26.60
C GLN A 57 -2.16 11.70 -25.55
N PHE A 58 -2.82 12.70 -24.97
CA PHE A 58 -2.27 13.53 -23.90
C PHE A 58 -2.76 13.02 -22.55
N PHE A 59 -1.84 12.93 -21.59
CA PHE A 59 -2.12 12.45 -20.24
C PHE A 59 -1.93 13.60 -19.26
N GLN A 60 -2.98 14.02 -18.57
CA GLN A 60 -2.89 15.05 -17.51
C GLN A 60 -2.19 14.50 -16.26
N TYR A 61 -2.33 13.21 -16.01
CA TYR A 61 -1.64 12.49 -14.94
C TYR A 61 -1.18 11.14 -15.48
N PHE A 62 -0.16 10.52 -14.86
CA PHE A 62 0.15 9.13 -15.17
C PHE A 62 -1.01 8.25 -14.69
N PRO A 63 -1.57 7.37 -15.55
CA PRO A 63 -2.68 6.53 -15.12
C PRO A 63 -2.35 5.74 -13.83
N THR A 64 -3.31 5.72 -12.90
CA THR A 64 -3.79 4.50 -12.22
C THR A 64 -2.90 3.27 -12.34
N SER A 65 -3.11 2.62 -13.48
CA SER A 65 -2.42 1.43 -13.93
C SER A 65 -2.17 1.63 -15.42
N TYR A 66 -0.92 1.56 -15.83
CA TYR A 66 -0.52 1.68 -17.23
C TYR A 66 0.39 0.52 -17.60
N LYS A 67 0.41 0.19 -18.88
CA LYS A 67 1.42 -0.68 -19.48
C LYS A 67 2.20 0.11 -20.51
N LEU A 68 3.51 -0.09 -20.55
CA LEU A 68 4.29 0.29 -21.71
C LEU A 68 4.13 -0.81 -22.76
N SER A 69 3.54 -0.42 -23.89
CA SER A 69 3.32 -1.34 -25.02
C SER A 69 4.21 -0.91 -26.18
N VAL A 70 4.74 -1.91 -26.89
CA VAL A 70 5.63 -1.69 -28.03
C VAL A 70 4.80 -1.57 -29.31
N SER A 71 5.06 -0.53 -30.11
CA SER A 71 4.44 -0.34 -31.43
C SER A 71 5.36 0.47 -32.34
N ASN A 72 5.62 -0.06 -33.54
CA ASN A 72 6.56 0.57 -34.47
C ASN A 72 6.13 1.98 -34.89
N GLY A 73 7.08 2.92 -34.81
CA GLY A 73 6.90 4.32 -35.18
C GLY A 73 6.11 5.14 -34.16
N THR A 74 5.77 4.58 -33.01
CA THR A 74 5.22 5.36 -31.88
C THR A 74 6.34 6.04 -31.10
N ARG A 75 6.01 7.18 -30.47
CA ARG A 75 6.91 7.88 -29.55
C ARG A 75 6.16 8.28 -28.30
N LEU A 76 6.72 7.95 -27.15
CA LEU A 76 6.23 8.40 -25.85
C LEU A 76 7.11 9.53 -25.33
N TYR A 77 6.55 10.72 -25.14
CA TYR A 77 7.25 11.89 -24.60
C TYR A 77 6.87 12.14 -23.15
N PHE A 78 7.85 12.58 -22.35
CA PHE A 78 7.66 13.04 -20.97
C PHE A 78 7.76 14.56 -20.94
N LEU A 79 6.62 15.23 -21.02
CA LEU A 79 6.53 16.66 -21.32
C LEU A 79 7.05 17.55 -20.20
N GLN A 80 6.91 17.09 -18.95
CA GLN A 80 7.40 17.80 -17.76
C GLN A 80 8.73 17.27 -17.23
N GLN A 81 9.41 16.38 -17.98
CA GLN A 81 10.59 15.63 -17.50
C GLN A 81 10.35 14.84 -16.20
N GLN A 82 9.08 14.66 -15.84
CA GLN A 82 8.65 13.74 -14.80
C GLN A 82 8.51 12.37 -15.45
N PHE A 83 9.23 11.39 -14.91
CA PHE A 83 9.02 10.00 -15.25
C PHE A 83 7.90 9.44 -14.37
N PRO A 84 7.11 8.47 -14.86
CA PRO A 84 6.17 7.80 -13.98
C PRO A 84 6.95 7.24 -12.80
N ASN A 85 6.41 7.45 -11.60
CA ASN A 85 7.05 6.98 -10.39
C ASN A 85 7.29 5.47 -10.53
N ALA A 86 8.49 4.99 -10.21
CA ALA A 86 8.91 3.59 -10.38
C ALA A 86 8.08 2.56 -9.57
N SER A 87 7.01 3.03 -8.92
CA SER A 87 6.11 2.33 -8.01
C SER A 87 4.86 1.75 -8.68
N LYS A 88 4.88 1.43 -9.98
CA LYS A 88 3.75 0.78 -10.70
C LYS A 88 4.21 -0.27 -11.70
N CYS A 89 5.21 -1.01 -11.28
CA CYS A 89 5.80 -2.09 -12.04
C CYS A 89 5.18 -3.38 -11.56
N CYS A 90 4.06 -3.72 -12.14
CA CYS A 90 3.37 -4.97 -11.84
C CYS A 90 4.11 -6.13 -12.53
N ILE A 91 4.68 -7.07 -11.77
CA ILE A 91 5.21 -8.32 -12.34
C ILE A 91 4.05 -9.27 -12.53
N SER A 92 3.53 -9.35 -13.76
CA SER A 92 2.37 -10.20 -14.05
C SER A 92 2.63 -11.69 -13.82
N ASN A 93 3.88 -12.15 -14.00
CA ASN A 93 4.26 -13.54 -13.75
C ASN A 93 4.52 -13.77 -12.26
N ILE A 94 3.48 -14.19 -11.52
CA ILE A 94 3.59 -14.46 -10.09
C ILE A 94 4.58 -15.59 -9.77
N THR A 95 4.69 -16.61 -10.63
CA THR A 95 5.63 -17.71 -10.42
C THR A 95 7.07 -17.21 -10.41
N GLU A 96 7.46 -16.40 -11.40
CA GLU A 96 8.81 -15.82 -11.46
C GLU A 96 9.11 -14.94 -10.24
N LEU A 97 8.17 -14.08 -9.84
CA LEU A 97 8.35 -13.23 -8.66
C LEU A 97 8.59 -14.09 -7.40
N MET A 98 7.79 -15.15 -7.23
CA MET A 98 7.91 -16.01 -6.06
C MET A 98 9.19 -16.85 -6.07
N ASP A 99 9.65 -17.30 -7.23
CA ASP A 99 10.94 -18.00 -7.35
C ASP A 99 12.11 -17.08 -6.98
N ARG A 100 12.07 -15.80 -7.37
CA ARG A 100 13.07 -14.80 -6.98
C ARG A 100 13.04 -14.50 -5.48
N LEU A 101 11.87 -14.27 -4.91
CA LEU A 101 11.71 -14.02 -3.48
C LEU A 101 12.19 -15.20 -2.62
N LYS A 102 11.94 -16.43 -3.07
CA LYS A 102 12.37 -17.64 -2.35
C LYS A 102 13.86 -17.95 -2.51
N SER A 103 14.49 -17.47 -3.58
CA SER A 103 15.91 -17.73 -3.87
C SER A 103 16.87 -16.64 -3.39
N VAL A 104 16.38 -15.44 -3.04
CA VAL A 104 17.24 -14.40 -2.48
C VAL A 104 17.76 -14.77 -1.09
N THR A 105 19.01 -14.39 -0.81
CA THR A 105 19.54 -14.42 0.56
C THR A 105 18.91 -13.31 1.38
N PRO A 106 18.15 -13.62 2.45
CA PRO A 106 17.44 -12.59 3.21
C PRO A 106 18.39 -11.73 4.05
N THR A 107 18.07 -10.44 4.15
CA THR A 107 18.73 -9.54 5.11
C THR A 107 17.95 -9.54 6.41
N THR A 108 18.64 -9.62 7.55
CA THR A 108 17.99 -9.64 8.88
C THR A 108 18.40 -8.43 9.71
N ILE A 109 17.41 -7.75 10.28
CA ILE A 109 17.59 -6.75 11.32
C ILE A 109 17.25 -7.40 12.66
N ASN A 110 18.25 -7.53 13.54
CA ASN A 110 18.03 -8.00 14.91
C ASN A 110 17.58 -6.83 15.79
N LEU A 111 16.50 -7.03 16.53
CA LEU A 111 15.91 -6.04 17.44
C LEU A 111 16.12 -6.48 18.88
N THR A 112 15.99 -5.51 19.80
CA THR A 112 16.06 -5.74 21.25
C THR A 112 14.67 -5.79 21.90
N PHE A 113 13.62 -5.94 21.08
CA PHE A 113 12.22 -5.93 21.49
C PHE A 113 11.39 -6.82 20.55
N LYS A 114 10.21 -7.24 20.99
CA LYS A 114 9.26 -7.99 20.16
C LYS A 114 8.59 -7.07 19.13
N PRO A 115 8.88 -7.18 17.83
CA PRO A 115 8.26 -6.32 16.82
C PRO A 115 6.79 -6.69 16.60
N ALA A 116 5.97 -5.69 16.28
CA ALA A 116 4.56 -5.83 15.92
C ALA A 116 4.32 -5.21 14.52
N ALA A 117 3.48 -4.18 14.41
CA ALA A 117 3.08 -3.60 13.13
C ALA A 117 4.17 -2.75 12.46
N PHE A 118 4.21 -2.80 11.13
CA PHE A 118 4.96 -1.85 10.32
C PHE A 118 4.15 -0.58 10.08
N GLY A 119 4.88 0.54 9.98
CA GLY A 119 4.41 1.80 9.46
C GLY A 119 5.28 2.24 8.29
N TYR A 120 4.64 2.62 7.18
CA TYR A 120 5.31 3.07 5.96
C TYR A 120 4.46 4.12 5.28
N ASP A 121 5.11 5.16 4.76
CA ASP A 121 4.50 6.20 3.95
C ASP A 121 5.26 6.28 2.62
N SER A 122 4.56 6.02 1.51
CA SER A 122 5.16 5.98 0.19
C SER A 122 5.66 7.33 -0.31
N SER A 123 5.23 8.44 0.31
CA SER A 123 5.79 9.78 0.02
C SER A 123 7.23 9.95 0.54
N ILE A 124 7.65 9.12 1.50
CA ILE A 124 9.01 9.13 2.08
C ILE A 124 9.56 7.69 2.03
N PRO A 125 9.91 7.18 0.84
CA PRO A 125 10.28 5.77 0.65
C PRO A 125 11.59 5.38 1.36
N SER A 126 12.39 6.36 1.79
CA SER A 126 13.62 6.16 2.54
C SER A 126 13.40 5.84 4.03
N GLU A 127 12.16 5.92 4.54
CA GLU A 127 11.84 5.70 5.95
C GLU A 127 10.66 4.75 6.14
N ALA A 128 10.89 3.67 6.89
CA ALA A 128 9.86 2.84 7.49
C ALA A 128 10.11 2.76 8.99
N ALA A 129 9.07 2.37 9.72
CA ALA A 129 9.17 2.09 11.14
C ALA A 129 8.50 0.77 11.51
N VAL A 130 8.98 0.16 12.58
CA VAL A 130 8.31 -0.94 13.26
C VAL A 130 8.06 -0.55 14.71
N ILE A 131 6.88 -0.92 15.22
CA ILE A 131 6.53 -0.72 16.62
C ILE A 131 6.85 -1.97 17.45
N GLY A 132 7.32 -1.76 18.67
CA GLY A 132 7.59 -2.79 19.65
C GLY A 132 6.43 -3.02 20.61
N TYR A 133 6.07 -4.30 20.79
CA TYR A 133 5.08 -4.73 21.77
C TYR A 133 5.66 -4.87 23.18
N ASP A 134 6.91 -5.35 23.30
CA ASP A 134 7.56 -5.60 24.59
C ASP A 134 9.11 -5.62 24.45
N PRO A 135 9.83 -4.62 24.99
CA PRO A 135 9.34 -3.34 25.49
C PRO A 135 8.80 -2.45 24.36
N GLY A 136 8.04 -1.40 24.73
CA GLY A 136 7.54 -0.41 23.79
C GLY A 136 8.66 0.42 23.16
N ASN A 137 8.77 0.36 21.83
CA ASN A 137 9.82 1.06 21.08
C ASN A 137 9.36 1.39 19.67
N LEU A 138 9.83 2.50 19.11
CA LEU A 138 9.59 2.87 17.71
C LEU A 138 10.93 2.92 16.97
N TYR A 139 11.19 1.87 16.20
CA TYR A 139 12.45 1.68 15.48
C TYR A 139 12.30 2.11 14.03
N TRP A 140 13.09 3.09 13.61
CA TRP A 140 13.10 3.65 12.27
C TRP A 140 14.30 3.14 11.48
N PHE A 141 14.05 2.77 10.23
CA PHE A 141 15.05 2.23 9.34
C PHE A 141 14.72 2.54 7.88
N ASN A 142 15.72 2.45 7.01
CA ASN A 142 15.52 2.50 5.58
C ASN A 142 15.08 1.11 5.08
N PRO A 143 13.88 0.96 4.50
CA PRO A 143 13.31 -0.36 4.19
C PRO A 143 13.97 -1.07 3.00
N LEU A 144 14.78 -0.37 2.21
CA LEU A 144 15.52 -0.92 1.08
C LEU A 144 16.92 -1.37 1.48
N THR A 145 17.62 -0.55 2.26
CA THR A 145 19.02 -0.81 2.67
C THR A 145 19.13 -1.47 4.04
N THR A 146 18.04 -1.54 4.81
CA THR A 146 17.98 -1.95 6.23
C THR A 146 18.79 -1.09 7.19
N ALA A 147 19.31 0.05 6.72
CA ALA A 147 20.10 0.96 7.54
C ALA A 147 19.25 1.53 8.68
N PHE A 148 19.79 1.48 9.90
CA PHE A 148 19.21 2.14 11.06
C PHE A 148 19.14 3.65 10.85
N ILE A 149 18.03 4.28 11.25
CA ILE A 149 17.87 5.73 11.21
C ILE A 149 17.83 6.29 12.64
N ARG A 150 16.84 5.86 13.44
CA ARG A 150 16.62 6.35 14.81
C ARG A 150 15.76 5.37 15.60
N ASN A 151 15.76 5.51 16.92
CA ASN A 151 14.93 4.72 17.81
C ASN A 151 14.36 5.61 18.91
N THR A 152 13.09 5.41 19.26
CA THR A 152 12.43 6.19 20.30
C THR A 152 11.61 5.30 21.22
N SER A 153 11.84 5.39 22.52
CA SER A 153 11.03 4.68 23.53
C SER A 153 9.58 5.18 23.48
N MET A 154 8.64 4.24 23.57
CA MET A 154 7.21 4.50 23.63
C MET A 154 6.51 3.51 24.56
N ASP A 155 5.24 3.76 24.85
CA ASP A 155 4.39 2.77 25.52
C ASP A 155 4.18 1.53 24.63
N THR A 156 3.88 0.38 25.24
CA THR A 156 3.66 -0.89 24.55
C THR A 156 2.49 -0.79 23.58
N THR A 157 2.79 -0.86 22.28
CA THR A 157 1.86 -0.52 21.22
C THR A 157 1.81 -1.65 20.19
N LEU A 158 0.62 -1.97 19.69
CA LEU A 158 0.44 -3.04 18.70
C LEU A 158 0.21 -2.52 17.28
N THR A 159 -0.35 -1.31 17.15
CA THR A 159 -0.66 -0.71 15.86
C THR A 159 0.20 0.50 15.60
N LEU A 160 0.69 0.58 14.36
CA LEU A 160 1.40 1.73 13.82
C LEU A 160 0.83 2.03 12.43
N ALA A 161 0.56 3.30 12.16
CA ALA A 161 0.42 3.83 10.82
C ALA A 161 1.23 5.13 10.71
N LEU A 162 1.75 5.38 9.51
CA LEU A 162 2.45 6.61 9.16
C LEU A 162 1.63 7.31 8.09
N TYR A 163 1.49 8.63 8.25
CA TYR A 163 0.92 9.48 7.22
C TYR A 163 1.57 10.85 7.32
N GLU A 164 2.18 11.30 6.23
CA GLU A 164 2.96 12.51 6.15
C GLU A 164 4.02 12.61 7.28
N ASN A 165 3.97 13.67 8.07
CA ASN A 165 4.90 13.92 9.16
C ASN A 165 4.42 13.38 10.52
N GLN A 166 3.56 12.36 10.52
CA GLN A 166 2.86 11.92 11.73
C GLN A 166 2.93 10.41 11.93
N THR A 167 2.89 10.00 13.19
CA THR A 167 2.66 8.60 13.58
C THR A 167 1.33 8.47 14.29
N PHE A 168 0.63 7.38 14.00
CA PHE A 168 -0.63 6.99 14.61
C PHE A 168 -0.40 5.66 15.33
N THR A 169 -0.58 5.67 16.64
CA THR A 169 -0.22 4.54 17.51
C THR A 169 -1.39 4.17 18.41
N ALA A 170 -1.64 2.87 18.58
CA ALA A 170 -2.70 2.40 19.45
C ALA A 170 -2.27 1.19 20.28
N MET A 171 -2.67 1.21 21.54
CA MET A 171 -2.38 0.16 22.52
C MET A 171 -3.55 -0.82 22.61
N ASN A 172 -3.26 -2.07 22.94
CA ASN A 172 -4.32 -3.06 23.12
C ASN A 172 -5.14 -2.75 24.37
N GLY A 173 -6.47 -2.81 24.29
CA GLY A 173 -7.36 -2.57 25.43
C GLY A 173 -7.67 -1.10 25.70
N ILE A 174 -7.08 -0.17 24.93
CA ILE A 174 -7.24 1.27 25.14
C ILE A 174 -7.96 1.88 23.93
N SER A 175 -9.12 2.50 24.17
CA SER A 175 -9.97 3.09 23.13
C SER A 175 -9.46 4.45 22.61
N VAL A 176 -8.16 4.55 22.36
CA VAL A 176 -7.48 5.78 21.94
C VAL A 176 -6.42 5.47 20.89
N ILE A 177 -6.39 6.27 19.82
CA ILE A 177 -5.27 6.36 18.88
C ILE A 177 -4.51 7.64 19.21
N ASN A 178 -3.23 7.52 19.53
CA ASN A 178 -2.34 8.66 19.77
C ASN A 178 -1.72 9.12 18.45
N ILE A 179 -1.78 10.43 18.21
CA ILE A 179 -1.16 11.09 17.07
C ILE A 179 0.08 11.83 17.57
N ARG A 180 1.23 11.54 16.97
CA ARG A 180 2.52 12.12 17.36
C ARG A 180 3.27 12.64 16.15
N ASP A 181 4.18 13.58 16.39
CA ASP A 181 5.09 14.06 15.35
C ASP A 181 6.10 12.96 14.99
N LYS A 182 6.27 12.71 13.69
CA LYS A 182 7.09 11.60 13.17
C LYS A 182 8.57 11.71 13.55
N GLN A 183 9.10 12.93 13.64
CA GLN A 183 10.52 13.17 13.86
C GLN A 183 10.86 13.24 15.35
N THR A 184 10.08 14.00 16.10
CA THR A 184 10.31 14.30 17.52
C THR A 184 9.60 13.34 18.47
N ASN A 185 8.63 12.57 17.98
CA ASN A 185 7.73 11.71 18.78
C ASN A 185 6.88 12.46 19.82
N ASN A 186 6.84 13.80 19.72
CA ASN A 186 6.03 14.62 20.60
C ASN A 186 4.55 14.34 20.35
N TYR A 187 3.79 14.28 21.43
CA TYR A 187 2.33 14.16 21.37
C TYR A 187 1.72 15.37 20.66
N ILE A 188 0.84 15.13 19.69
CA ILE A 188 0.10 16.17 18.95
C ILE A 188 -1.35 16.18 19.41
N ASN A 189 -2.03 15.04 19.24
CA ASN A 189 -3.47 14.91 19.51
C ASN A 189 -3.83 13.43 19.72
N ASN A 190 -5.09 13.14 19.99
CA ASN A 190 -5.62 11.79 20.02
C ASN A 190 -6.99 11.68 19.35
N VAL A 191 -7.36 10.46 18.98
CA VAL A 191 -8.70 10.09 18.54
C VAL A 191 -9.23 9.06 19.53
N SER A 192 -10.33 9.39 20.20
CA SER A 192 -10.97 8.51 21.17
C SER A 192 -12.39 8.18 20.74
N TYR A 193 -12.75 6.90 20.74
CA TYR A 193 -14.12 6.45 20.45
C TYR A 193 -14.34 5.05 21.03
N PRO A 194 -15.54 4.72 21.58
CA PRO A 194 -15.74 3.48 22.32
C PRO A 194 -15.34 2.19 21.59
N SER A 195 -15.52 2.12 20.26
CA SER A 195 -15.17 0.93 19.47
C SER A 195 -13.66 0.70 19.26
N LEU A 196 -12.81 1.65 19.67
CA LEU A 196 -11.34 1.60 19.48
C LEU A 196 -10.59 0.72 20.49
N GLY A 197 -11.29 0.00 21.38
CA GLY A 197 -10.65 -0.73 22.50
C GLY A 197 -9.63 -1.80 22.10
N SER A 198 -9.49 -2.15 20.83
CA SER A 198 -8.45 -3.06 20.35
C SER A 198 -8.10 -2.80 18.89
N VAL A 199 -7.54 -1.62 18.61
CA VAL A 199 -7.09 -1.27 17.25
C VAL A 199 -6.08 -2.30 16.73
N ARG A 200 -6.20 -2.65 15.44
CA ARG A 200 -5.33 -3.60 14.74
C ARG A 200 -4.63 -2.99 13.54
N LYS A 201 -5.36 -2.29 12.67
CA LYS A 201 -4.79 -1.56 11.54
C LYS A 201 -5.50 -0.23 11.37
N ILE A 202 -4.73 0.74 10.86
CA ILE A 202 -5.19 2.08 10.51
C ILE A 202 -4.73 2.31 9.06
N ILE A 203 -5.63 2.77 8.20
CA ILE A 203 -5.31 3.23 6.85
C ILE A 203 -5.94 4.60 6.59
N PHE A 204 -5.43 5.29 5.58
CA PHE A 204 -5.90 6.60 5.15
C PHE A 204 -6.38 6.57 3.69
N ILE A 205 -7.52 7.18 3.44
CA ILE A 205 -8.08 7.40 2.09
C ILE A 205 -8.36 8.90 1.88
N ASN A 206 -8.58 9.28 0.63
CA ASN A 206 -8.85 10.66 0.20
C ASN A 206 -7.75 11.62 0.69
N ASP A 207 -6.48 11.26 0.43
CA ASP A 207 -5.31 12.02 0.88
C ASP A 207 -5.38 12.40 2.36
N GLY A 208 -5.58 11.39 3.22
CA GLY A 208 -5.56 11.58 4.66
C GLY A 208 -6.84 12.15 5.26
N GLN A 209 -7.80 12.60 4.43
CA GLN A 209 -9.03 13.20 4.93
C GLN A 209 -9.92 12.22 5.69
N THR A 210 -9.85 10.93 5.33
CA THR A 210 -10.60 9.88 6.02
C THR A 210 -9.64 8.83 6.56
N MET A 211 -9.78 8.51 7.83
CA MET A 211 -9.10 7.42 8.52
C MET A 211 -10.05 6.25 8.72
N ILE A 212 -9.63 5.05 8.32
CA ILE A 212 -10.39 3.80 8.52
C ILE A 212 -9.60 2.91 9.47
N VAL A 213 -10.30 2.38 10.47
CA VAL A 213 -9.69 1.63 11.58
C VAL A 213 -10.36 0.27 11.73
N SER A 214 -9.55 -0.79 11.77
CA SER A 214 -10.00 -2.14 12.18
C SER A 214 -9.75 -2.33 13.66
N THR A 215 -10.69 -2.99 14.34
CA THR A 215 -10.57 -3.33 15.75
C THR A 215 -10.88 -4.80 15.97
N GLN A 216 -10.05 -5.46 16.79
CA GLN A 216 -10.28 -6.84 17.20
C GLN A 216 -11.61 -6.88 17.98
N ASN A 217 -12.43 -7.90 17.73
CA ASN A 217 -13.77 -8.09 18.31
C ASN A 217 -14.90 -7.24 17.75
N ASN A 218 -14.66 -6.48 16.68
CA ASN A 218 -15.73 -5.75 16.01
C ASN A 218 -16.07 -6.39 14.66
N LEU A 219 -17.37 -6.39 14.33
CA LEU A 219 -17.92 -6.80 13.03
C LEU A 219 -18.02 -5.60 12.09
N SER A 220 -17.23 -4.56 12.34
CA SER A 220 -17.23 -3.33 11.56
C SER A 220 -15.87 -2.66 11.55
N LEU A 221 -15.59 -1.91 10.49
CA LEU A 221 -14.54 -0.90 10.47
C LEU A 221 -15.12 0.40 11.03
N THR A 222 -14.32 1.16 11.80
CA THR A 222 -14.73 2.48 12.28
C THR A 222 -14.09 3.55 11.40
N VAL A 223 -14.89 4.49 10.93
CA VAL A 223 -14.46 5.55 10.00
C VAL A 223 -14.48 6.90 10.69
N PHE A 224 -13.44 7.69 10.43
CA PHE A 224 -13.30 9.05 10.93
C PHE A 224 -12.94 10.00 9.80
N ASP A 225 -13.49 11.21 9.81
CA ASP A 225 -13.10 12.29 8.91
C ASP A 225 -12.37 13.40 9.66
N ILE A 226 -11.45 14.06 8.96
CA ILE A 226 -10.70 15.21 9.48
C ILE A 226 -11.59 16.47 9.42
N ASN A 227 -11.86 17.08 10.58
CA ASN A 227 -12.67 18.32 10.65
C ASN A 227 -11.82 19.59 10.80
N SER A 228 -10.59 19.42 11.23
CA SER A 228 -9.58 20.45 11.44
C SER A 228 -8.23 19.73 11.34
N PRO A 229 -7.13 20.40 10.95
CA PRO A 229 -5.82 19.74 10.89
C PRO A 229 -5.59 18.90 12.14
N MET A 230 -5.35 17.60 11.94
CA MET A 230 -5.06 16.62 13.00
C MET A 230 -6.22 16.28 13.95
N ASN A 231 -7.46 16.65 13.62
CA ASN A 231 -8.65 16.34 14.42
C ASN A 231 -9.63 15.46 13.64
N TYR A 232 -9.55 14.15 13.89
CA TYR A 232 -10.43 13.15 13.31
C TYR A 232 -11.65 12.94 14.20
N THR A 233 -12.84 13.04 13.62
CA THR A 233 -14.10 12.77 14.31
C THR A 233 -14.82 11.59 13.67
N TYR A 234 -15.55 10.84 14.51
CA TYR A 234 -16.33 9.70 14.06
C TYR A 234 -17.32 10.10 12.95
N ARG A 235 -17.36 9.28 11.89
CA ARG A 235 -18.30 9.41 10.78
C ARG A 235 -19.32 8.29 10.79
N GLU A 236 -18.86 7.05 10.66
CA GLU A 236 -19.71 5.89 10.48
C GLU A 236 -19.00 4.59 10.89
N GLN A 237 -19.76 3.49 10.91
CA GLN A 237 -19.23 2.13 10.96
C GLN A 237 -19.57 1.40 9.66
N ILE A 238 -18.57 0.76 9.05
CA ILE A 238 -18.74 -0.08 7.88
C ILE A 238 -18.92 -1.52 8.37
N PRO A 239 -20.12 -2.12 8.30
CA PRO A 239 -20.29 -3.52 8.67
C PRO A 239 -19.42 -4.39 7.76
N ILE A 240 -18.78 -5.42 8.31
CA ILE A 240 -18.01 -6.39 7.52
C ILE A 240 -18.51 -7.81 7.80
N PRO A 241 -18.55 -8.69 6.80
CA PRO A 241 -19.03 -10.07 6.96
C PRO A 241 -17.99 -10.99 7.62
N LEU A 242 -17.11 -10.44 8.48
CA LEU A 242 -16.01 -11.16 9.11
C LEU A 242 -16.09 -11.05 10.63
N LEU A 243 -15.64 -12.09 11.32
CA LEU A 243 -15.37 -12.00 12.76
C LEU A 243 -13.99 -11.35 12.97
N ASN A 244 -13.85 -10.48 13.97
CA ASN A 244 -12.55 -9.94 14.39
C ASN A 244 -11.73 -9.28 13.26
N ALA A 245 -12.20 -8.13 12.76
CA ALA A 245 -11.44 -7.31 11.81
C ALA A 245 -9.99 -7.13 12.27
N HIS A 246 -9.03 -7.44 11.41
CA HIS A 246 -7.60 -7.41 11.76
C HIS A 246 -6.79 -6.56 10.79
N GLY A 247 -6.34 -7.13 9.67
CA GLY A 247 -5.63 -6.39 8.64
C GLY A 247 -6.58 -5.58 7.77
N ILE A 248 -6.10 -4.45 7.26
CA ILE A 248 -6.75 -3.68 6.19
C ILE A 248 -5.69 -3.33 5.15
N ALA A 249 -6.00 -3.54 3.87
CA ALA A 249 -5.19 -3.07 2.76
C ALA A 249 -6.05 -2.20 1.82
N LYS A 250 -5.52 -1.02 1.48
CA LYS A 250 -6.12 -0.09 0.53
C LYS A 250 -5.71 -0.50 -0.90
N VAL A 251 -6.70 -0.65 -1.79
CA VAL A 251 -6.45 -0.72 -3.24
C VAL A 251 -6.53 0.69 -3.83
N ASN A 252 -7.59 1.42 -3.48
CA ASN A 252 -7.79 2.84 -3.78
C ASN A 252 -8.73 3.46 -2.72
N ASP A 253 -9.13 4.71 -2.90
CA ASP A 253 -9.97 5.42 -1.91
C ASP A 253 -11.38 4.85 -1.76
N THR A 254 -11.82 4.05 -2.73
CA THR A 254 -13.16 3.44 -2.78
C THR A 254 -13.13 1.92 -2.66
N PHE A 255 -11.96 1.30 -2.50
CA PHE A 255 -11.85 -0.15 -2.49
C PHE A 255 -10.73 -0.62 -1.56
N LEU A 256 -11.08 -1.54 -0.66
CA LEU A 256 -10.19 -2.08 0.35
C LEU A 256 -10.49 -3.56 0.63
N TYR A 257 -9.47 -4.27 1.09
CA TYR A 257 -9.59 -5.62 1.64
C TYR A 257 -9.43 -5.59 3.16
N VAL A 258 -10.15 -6.48 3.84
CA VAL A 258 -10.09 -6.67 5.28
C VAL A 258 -9.85 -8.14 5.56
N SER A 259 -8.93 -8.46 6.47
CA SER A 259 -8.74 -9.83 6.93
C SER A 259 -9.32 -10.06 8.32
N SER A 260 -9.81 -11.27 8.56
CA SER A 260 -10.21 -11.73 9.90
C SER A 260 -9.03 -12.26 10.68
N TRP A 261 -8.93 -11.92 11.97
CA TRP A 261 -7.99 -12.59 12.87
C TRP A 261 -8.38 -14.03 13.14
N SER A 262 -9.67 -14.38 13.18
CA SER A 262 -10.14 -15.66 13.73
C SER A 262 -10.44 -16.71 12.68
N ASP A 263 -11.19 -16.36 11.63
CA ASP A 263 -11.60 -17.32 10.60
C ASP A 263 -10.68 -17.29 9.38
N GLN A 264 -9.72 -16.35 9.35
CA GLN A 264 -8.74 -16.15 8.27
C GLN A 264 -9.37 -15.78 6.93
N SER A 265 -10.67 -15.47 6.90
CA SER A 265 -11.34 -15.02 5.70
C SER A 265 -10.94 -13.59 5.37
N ILE A 266 -11.06 -13.26 4.10
CA ILE A 266 -10.82 -11.94 3.55
C ILE A 266 -12.14 -11.44 2.98
N ALA A 267 -12.52 -10.23 3.34
CA ALA A 267 -13.64 -9.52 2.75
C ALA A 267 -13.12 -8.39 1.87
N SER A 268 -13.82 -8.14 0.79
CA SER A 268 -13.65 -6.94 -0.01
C SER A 268 -14.72 -5.92 0.39
N CYS A 269 -14.37 -4.65 0.45
CA CYS A 269 -15.27 -3.54 0.76
C CYS A 269 -15.14 -2.48 -0.32
N LYS A 270 -16.21 -2.22 -1.05
CA LYS A 270 -16.24 -1.28 -2.17
C LYS A 270 -17.26 -0.18 -1.93
N TYR A 271 -16.86 1.07 -2.07
CA TYR A 271 -17.74 2.23 -1.93
C TYR A 271 -18.36 2.57 -3.28
N GLU A 272 -19.67 2.36 -3.42
CA GLU A 272 -20.43 2.63 -4.62
C GLU A 272 -21.82 3.13 -4.24
N ASN A 273 -22.40 4.03 -5.03
CA ASN A 273 -23.76 4.56 -4.78
C ASN A 273 -23.94 5.14 -3.35
N SER A 274 -22.91 5.81 -2.84
CA SER A 274 -22.86 6.41 -1.50
C SER A 274 -22.89 5.41 -0.33
N MET A 275 -22.59 4.14 -0.58
CA MET A 275 -22.58 3.10 0.45
C MET A 275 -21.42 2.13 0.26
N TRP A 276 -20.95 1.57 1.37
CA TRP A 276 -19.99 0.47 1.33
C TRP A 276 -20.73 -0.85 1.10
N ASN A 277 -20.34 -1.57 0.06
CA ASN A 277 -20.76 -2.93 -0.24
C ASN A 277 -19.66 -3.90 0.17
N GLN A 278 -20.00 -4.92 0.95
CA GLN A 278 -19.03 -5.91 1.43
C GLN A 278 -19.36 -7.30 0.93
N THR A 279 -18.33 -8.01 0.50
CA THR A 279 -18.44 -9.40 0.04
C THR A 279 -17.32 -10.22 0.64
N ILE A 280 -17.61 -11.49 0.94
CA ILE A 280 -16.55 -12.46 1.23
C ILE A 280 -15.78 -12.68 -0.07
N PHE A 281 -14.48 -12.39 -0.01
CA PHE A 281 -13.55 -12.51 -1.12
C PHE A 281 -12.86 -13.88 -1.10
N VAL A 282 -12.31 -14.25 0.06
CA VAL A 282 -11.76 -15.58 0.33
C VAL A 282 -12.38 -16.10 1.62
N ASN A 283 -12.95 -17.31 1.57
CA ASN A 283 -13.59 -17.93 2.72
C ASN A 283 -12.71 -19.04 3.28
N TYR A 284 -12.18 -18.84 4.48
CA TYR A 284 -11.49 -19.86 5.27
C TYR A 284 -12.35 -20.26 6.46
N THR A 285 -12.25 -21.54 6.84
CA THR A 285 -12.95 -22.11 8.00
C THR A 285 -12.00 -22.53 9.11
N ILE A 286 -10.71 -22.20 8.98
CA ILE A 286 -9.67 -22.61 9.92
C ILE A 286 -9.54 -21.54 11.00
N THR A 287 -9.77 -21.93 12.25
CA THR A 287 -9.64 -21.03 13.40
C THR A 287 -8.19 -20.91 13.87
N THR A 288 -7.52 -19.86 13.44
CA THR A 288 -6.10 -19.61 13.79
C THR A 288 -5.90 -18.13 14.08
N ALA A 289 -4.75 -17.75 14.64
CA ALA A 289 -4.42 -16.39 15.03
C ALA A 289 -3.47 -15.71 14.02
N GLY A 290 -3.48 -14.39 13.92
CA GLY A 290 -2.49 -13.63 13.16
C GLY A 290 -2.78 -13.56 11.68
N SER A 291 -3.38 -12.46 11.23
CA SER A 291 -3.63 -12.26 9.81
C SER A 291 -3.39 -10.83 9.39
N HIS A 292 -2.49 -10.65 8.42
CA HIS A 292 -2.18 -9.35 7.85
C HIS A 292 -2.22 -9.44 6.34
N ILE A 293 -2.56 -8.30 5.73
CA ILE A 293 -2.86 -8.22 4.31
C ILE A 293 -2.14 -7.03 3.72
N ALA A 294 -1.57 -7.23 2.53
CA ALA A 294 -1.05 -6.20 1.65
C ALA A 294 -1.61 -6.42 0.25
N VAL A 295 -1.57 -5.39 -0.57
CA VAL A 295 -1.97 -5.44 -1.99
C VAL A 295 -0.84 -4.83 -2.79
N ASP A 296 -0.53 -5.44 -3.94
CA ASP A 296 0.45 -4.90 -4.88
C ASP A 296 -0.22 -4.20 -6.06
N ASP A 297 0.61 -3.61 -6.94
CA ASP A 297 0.14 -2.88 -8.12
C ASP A 297 -0.53 -3.77 -9.19
N CYS A 298 -0.43 -5.09 -9.08
CA CYS A 298 -1.20 -6.04 -9.91
C CYS A 298 -2.56 -6.37 -9.28
N GLU A 299 -2.97 -5.67 -8.21
CA GLU A 299 -4.16 -5.96 -7.41
C GLU A 299 -4.17 -7.37 -6.82
N ARG A 300 -2.99 -7.98 -6.63
CA ARG A 300 -2.89 -9.27 -5.95
C ARG A 300 -2.94 -9.05 -4.46
N VAL A 301 -3.67 -9.93 -3.78
CA VAL A 301 -3.79 -9.90 -2.33
C VAL A 301 -2.71 -10.78 -1.71
N TRP A 302 -1.81 -10.18 -0.95
CA TRP A 302 -0.75 -10.85 -0.19
C TRP A 302 -1.24 -11.02 1.25
N PHE A 303 -1.55 -12.26 1.61
CA PHE A 303 -2.12 -12.60 2.90
C PHE A 303 -1.15 -13.45 3.69
N ILE A 304 -0.76 -12.99 4.87
CA ILE A 304 0.14 -13.74 5.76
C ILE A 304 -0.60 -14.21 7.00
N ASN A 305 -0.30 -15.44 7.41
CA ASN A 305 -0.82 -16.05 8.62
C ASN A 305 0.27 -16.81 9.40
N THR A 306 0.08 -16.92 10.72
CA THR A 306 1.03 -17.58 11.64
C THR A 306 1.18 -19.11 11.48
N GLN A 307 0.30 -19.79 10.75
CA GLN A 307 0.35 -21.24 10.60
C GLN A 307 0.87 -21.68 9.24
N PHE A 308 0.41 -21.04 8.18
CA PHE A 308 0.71 -21.45 6.81
C PHE A 308 1.61 -20.48 6.05
N GLY A 309 2.03 -19.36 6.67
CA GLY A 309 2.89 -18.38 6.04
C GLY A 309 2.12 -17.51 5.05
N LEU A 310 2.67 -17.31 3.85
CA LEU A 310 2.14 -16.35 2.87
C LEU A 310 1.29 -17.07 1.80
N ARG A 311 0.17 -16.45 1.44
CA ARG A 311 -0.73 -16.82 0.34
C ARG A 311 -0.99 -15.62 -0.54
N ILE A 312 -1.11 -15.84 -1.85
CA ILE A 312 -1.31 -14.79 -2.83
C ILE A 312 -2.53 -15.14 -3.67
N TYR A 313 -3.48 -14.21 -3.73
CA TYR A 313 -4.71 -14.36 -4.51
C TYR A 313 -4.75 -13.34 -5.65
N ASP A 314 -5.34 -13.74 -6.77
CA ASP A 314 -5.72 -12.80 -7.83
C ASP A 314 -6.98 -12.01 -7.47
N SER A 315 -7.40 -11.09 -8.34
CA SER A 315 -8.58 -10.24 -8.14
C SER A 315 -9.92 -11.02 -8.07
N SER A 316 -9.94 -12.31 -8.40
CA SER A 316 -11.11 -13.18 -8.27
C SER A 316 -11.18 -13.93 -6.94
N GLY A 317 -10.13 -13.86 -6.12
CA GLY A 317 -10.00 -14.63 -4.88
C GLY A 317 -9.41 -16.03 -5.10
N THR A 318 -8.88 -16.32 -6.29
CA THR A 318 -8.21 -17.60 -6.57
C THR A 318 -6.78 -17.55 -6.04
N GLU A 319 -6.36 -18.56 -5.27
CA GLU A 319 -4.95 -18.68 -4.85
C GLU A 319 -4.09 -18.95 -6.08
N ILE A 320 -3.15 -18.04 -6.37
CA ILE A 320 -2.22 -18.11 -7.51
C ILE A 320 -0.79 -18.42 -7.07
N SER A 321 -0.48 -18.29 -5.78
CA SER A 321 0.79 -18.74 -5.21
C SER A 321 0.76 -18.87 -3.69
N ASN A 322 1.74 -19.59 -3.15
CA ASN A 322 1.94 -19.74 -1.73
C ASN A 322 3.44 -19.84 -1.36
N TRP A 323 3.72 -19.54 -0.10
CA TRP A 323 5.00 -19.80 0.52
C TRP A 323 4.77 -20.27 1.95
N ASP A 324 4.97 -21.57 2.16
CA ASP A 324 4.99 -22.18 3.48
C ASP A 324 6.24 -21.74 4.23
N MET A 325 6.07 -20.73 5.07
CA MET A 325 7.08 -20.31 6.01
C MET A 325 6.86 -21.16 7.27
N HIS A 326 7.54 -22.31 7.36
CA HIS A 326 7.39 -23.20 8.51
C HIS A 326 7.78 -22.49 9.80
N LEU A 327 6.78 -22.16 10.63
CA LEU A 327 7.01 -21.50 11.90
C LEU A 327 7.21 -22.59 12.96
N SER A 328 8.45 -22.79 13.41
CA SER A 328 8.64 -23.36 14.75
C SER A 328 8.08 -22.37 15.78
N ALA A 329 7.79 -22.82 17.00
CA ALA A 329 7.27 -21.95 18.08
C ALA A 329 8.12 -20.68 18.34
N THR A 330 9.34 -20.62 17.81
CA THR A 330 10.28 -19.48 17.86
C THR A 330 10.12 -18.44 16.74
N TYR A 331 9.26 -18.68 15.74
CA TYR A 331 9.09 -17.82 14.56
C TYR A 331 7.64 -17.40 14.35
N THR A 332 6.98 -16.79 15.33
CA THR A 332 5.64 -16.22 15.09
C THR A 332 5.73 -14.98 14.22
N ILE A 333 5.13 -15.02 13.02
CA ILE A 333 5.00 -13.86 12.13
C ILE A 333 3.88 -12.95 12.64
N TYR A 334 4.10 -11.63 12.63
CA TYR A 334 3.04 -10.67 12.99
C TYR A 334 2.55 -9.88 11.79
N ASP A 335 3.37 -9.02 11.18
CA ASP A 335 2.97 -8.13 10.09
C ASP A 335 3.88 -8.31 8.87
N ILE A 336 3.37 -7.85 7.72
CA ILE A 336 4.12 -7.71 6.47
C ILE A 336 4.12 -6.27 5.99
N LEU A 337 5.20 -5.89 5.33
CA LEU A 337 5.27 -4.68 4.53
C LEU A 337 5.76 -5.08 3.14
N LEU A 338 4.92 -4.83 2.14
CA LEU A 338 5.25 -5.01 0.73
C LEU A 338 5.52 -3.64 0.12
N LEU A 339 6.74 -3.43 -0.37
CA LEU A 339 7.11 -2.19 -1.04
C LEU A 339 6.74 -2.24 -2.53
N PRO A 340 6.65 -1.10 -3.22
CA PRO A 340 6.29 -1.06 -4.65
C PRO A 340 7.25 -1.81 -5.58
N ASN A 341 8.49 -2.06 -5.15
CA ASN A 341 9.48 -2.85 -5.89
C ASN A 341 9.51 -4.33 -5.45
N TYR A 342 8.45 -4.81 -4.79
CA TYR A 342 8.31 -6.16 -4.26
C TYR A 342 9.31 -6.57 -3.18
N VAL A 343 10.04 -5.63 -2.60
CA VAL A 343 10.77 -5.90 -1.35
C VAL A 343 9.73 -6.26 -0.29
N LEU A 344 9.85 -7.47 0.25
CA LEU A 344 8.97 -8.01 1.27
C LEU A 344 9.68 -7.97 2.61
N LEU A 345 9.10 -7.28 3.58
CA LEU A 345 9.57 -7.27 4.97
C LEU A 345 8.56 -7.99 5.86
N ILE A 346 9.08 -8.77 6.81
CA ILE A 346 8.29 -9.59 7.72
C ILE A 346 8.79 -9.40 9.15
N THR A 347 7.89 -9.15 10.09
CA THR A 347 8.22 -9.16 11.52
C THR A 347 8.08 -10.56 12.11
N TYR A 348 9.12 -11.01 12.82
CA TYR A 348 9.10 -12.24 13.61
C TYR A 348 9.18 -11.87 15.10
N VAL A 349 8.05 -12.03 15.80
CA VAL A 349 7.83 -11.56 17.17
C VAL A 349 8.79 -12.24 18.14
N GLU A 350 8.75 -13.57 18.20
CA GLU A 350 9.46 -14.35 19.22
C GLU A 350 10.98 -14.40 19.00
N SER A 351 11.43 -14.19 17.76
CA SER A 351 12.86 -14.08 17.44
C SER A 351 13.36 -12.63 17.34
N MET A 352 12.52 -11.65 17.71
CA MET A 352 12.86 -10.23 17.80
C MET A 352 13.60 -9.72 16.56
N LYS A 353 13.07 -9.98 15.36
CA LYS A 353 13.74 -9.59 14.12
C LYS A 353 12.79 -9.14 13.02
N ILE A 354 13.32 -8.35 12.11
CA ILE A 354 12.74 -8.11 10.79
C ILE A 354 13.57 -8.90 9.77
N VAL A 355 12.90 -9.57 8.84
CA VAL A 355 13.56 -10.20 7.69
C VAL A 355 13.09 -9.52 6.41
N GLN A 356 14.03 -9.14 5.57
CA GLN A 356 13.82 -8.51 4.27
C GLN A 356 14.20 -9.49 3.15
N TYR A 357 13.30 -9.64 2.18
CA TYR A 357 13.52 -10.35 0.93
C TYR A 357 13.45 -9.34 -0.21
N ASP A 358 14.60 -9.03 -0.81
CA ASP A 358 14.69 -8.11 -1.96
C ASP A 358 14.89 -8.91 -3.24
N PRO A 359 13.88 -9.04 -4.12
CA PRO A 359 14.03 -9.80 -5.36
C PRO A 359 14.94 -9.10 -6.40
N GLN A 360 15.55 -7.95 -6.05
CA GLN A 360 16.44 -7.12 -6.85
C GLN A 360 15.84 -6.78 -8.22
N MET A 361 14.56 -6.46 -8.21
CA MET A 361 13.83 -6.23 -9.44
C MET A 361 13.91 -4.78 -9.86
N THR A 362 14.46 -4.58 -11.06
CA THR A 362 14.36 -3.32 -11.79
C THR A 362 13.22 -3.40 -12.76
N CYS A 363 12.39 -2.38 -12.77
CA CYS A 363 11.30 -2.22 -13.70
C CYS A 363 11.87 -1.82 -15.05
N SER A 364 12.17 -2.82 -15.87
CA SER A 364 12.72 -2.67 -17.22
C SER A 364 11.61 -2.40 -18.23
#